data_AF-V4STZ1-F1
#
_entry.id   AF-V4STZ1-F1
#
_cell.length_a   1.000
_cell.length_b   1.000
_cell.length_c   1.000
_cell.angle_alpha   90.00
_cell.angle_beta   90.00
_cell.angle_gamma   90.00
#
_symmetry.space_group_name_H-M   'P 1'
#
loop_
_entity.id
_entity.type
_entity.pdbx_description
1 polymer ?
#
loop_
_entity_poly.entity_id
_entity_poly.type
_entity_poly.pdbx_seq_one_letter_code
_entity_poly.pdbx_strand_id
1 'polypeptide(L)'
;MESWRSSRHFQFSTRIPLHNESGLKSEFPTLQLKMLKRQTSVGIAGDGRCLFRSVIHGAWLRAGRQSPSDSLQRELADELRAKVADEFLLRRAETEWFVEGDFDAYVRQMRQPHSWGGEPELLMSSHVLKMPITVYMRDKTSGSLKNLSEYGQEYGKENPIRVLYHGYGHYDLLRGHDATTQSRLCKKR
;
A
#
# COMPACT_ATOMS: atom_id res chain seq x y z
N MET A 1 8.83 -17.31 56.51
CA MET A 1 7.46 -17.37 55.92
C MET A 1 7.59 -17.74 54.45
N GLU A 2 7.71 -19.01 54.01
CA GLU A 2 7.27 -20.29 54.62
C GLU A 2 5.77 -20.35 54.90
N SER A 3 5.04 -21.47 54.80
CA SER A 3 5.19 -22.79 54.11
C SER A 3 3.83 -23.53 54.25
N TRP A 4 3.52 -24.75 53.77
CA TRP A 4 4.22 -25.83 53.04
C TRP A 4 3.91 -25.71 51.50
N ARG A 5 3.62 -26.66 50.59
CA ARG A 5 3.34 -28.13 50.56
C ARG A 5 2.07 -28.53 51.35
N SER A 6 1.41 -29.69 51.20
CA SER A 6 1.27 -30.74 50.14
C SER A 6 0.15 -31.70 50.59
N SER A 7 -0.35 -32.60 49.71
CA SER A 7 -1.01 -33.88 50.07
C SER A 7 -2.45 -33.82 50.66
N ARG A 8 -3.30 -34.86 50.57
CA ARG A 8 -3.29 -36.13 49.78
C ARG A 8 -4.71 -36.72 49.69
N HIS A 9 -4.96 -37.46 48.60
CA HIS A 9 -5.85 -38.65 48.46
C HIS A 9 -7.31 -38.62 48.98
N PHE A 10 -8.23 -39.07 48.11
CA PHE A 10 -9.13 -40.17 48.46
C PHE A 10 -9.34 -41.12 47.25
N GLN A 11 -10.08 -42.22 47.42
CA GLN A 11 -9.85 -43.48 46.69
C GLN A 11 -11.01 -44.05 45.82
N PHE A 12 -10.59 -44.76 44.77
CA PHE A 12 -11.15 -45.98 44.14
C PHE A 12 -12.57 -46.07 43.50
N SER A 13 -12.56 -46.60 42.26
CA SER A 13 -13.54 -47.54 41.65
C SER A 13 -14.92 -46.98 41.22
N THR A 14 -15.50 -47.29 40.04
CA THR A 14 -15.55 -48.58 39.31
C THR A 14 -15.78 -48.40 37.78
N ARG A 15 -15.70 -49.52 37.03
CA ARG A 15 -16.35 -49.82 35.73
C ARG A 15 -15.87 -49.14 34.44
N ILE A 16 -15.27 -49.98 33.58
CA ILE A 16 -15.24 -49.87 32.12
C ILE A 16 -16.61 -50.32 31.57
N PRO A 17 -17.11 -49.70 30.49
CA PRO A 17 -17.72 -50.45 29.39
C PRO A 17 -16.95 -50.25 28.07
N LEU A 18 -16.89 -51.31 27.24
CA LEU A 18 -16.33 -51.29 25.89
C LEU A 18 -17.43 -51.01 24.85
N HIS A 19 -17.24 -50.01 23.99
CA HIS A 19 -17.79 -49.92 22.62
C HIS A 19 -16.98 -48.82 21.90
N ASN A 20 -16.13 -49.07 20.89
CA ASN A 20 -16.27 -49.75 19.59
C ASN A 20 -16.63 -48.78 18.44
N GLU A 21 -15.60 -48.48 17.64
CA GLU A 21 -15.60 -48.06 16.22
C GLU A 21 -16.03 -46.65 15.78
N SER A 22 -15.16 -46.09 14.92
CA SER A 22 -15.42 -45.08 13.87
C SER A 22 -15.80 -43.64 14.29
N GLY A 23 -15.28 -42.64 13.54
CA GLY A 23 -15.71 -41.24 13.73
C GLY A 23 -14.70 -40.12 13.50
N LEU A 24 -13.58 -40.32 12.78
CA LEU A 24 -12.62 -39.22 12.54
C LEU A 24 -13.18 -38.17 11.56
N LYS A 25 -13.91 -37.18 12.09
CA LYS A 25 -14.41 -36.02 11.34
C LYS A 25 -14.09 -34.71 12.08
N SER A 26 -12.89 -34.20 11.88
CA SER A 26 -12.56 -32.81 12.19
C SER A 26 -13.12 -31.90 11.09
N GLU A 27 -14.33 -31.38 11.30
CA GLU A 27 -14.97 -30.42 10.40
C GLU A 27 -14.30 -29.04 10.51
N PHE A 28 -13.12 -28.91 9.88
CA PHE A 28 -12.49 -27.62 9.64
C PHE A 28 -13.31 -26.85 8.60
N PRO A 29 -13.83 -25.64 8.92
CA PRO A 29 -14.60 -24.86 7.95
C PRO A 29 -13.75 -24.52 6.72
N THR A 30 -14.32 -24.69 5.53
CA THR A 30 -13.68 -24.38 4.24
C THR A 30 -13.54 -22.87 4.04
N LEU A 31 -12.63 -22.25 4.80
CA LEU A 31 -12.17 -20.90 4.55
C LEU A 31 -11.64 -20.85 3.11
N GLN A 32 -12.26 -20.00 2.28
CA GLN A 32 -11.80 -19.80 0.91
C GLN A 32 -10.33 -19.40 0.92
N LEU A 33 -9.47 -20.31 0.47
CA LEU A 33 -8.05 -20.03 0.27
C LEU A 33 -7.91 -19.13 -0.98
N LYS A 34 -8.33 -17.87 -0.84
CA LYS A 34 -8.07 -16.80 -1.80
C LYS A 34 -6.56 -16.74 -1.97
N MET A 35 -6.07 -17.32 -3.07
CA MET A 35 -4.65 -17.38 -3.38
C MET A 35 -4.06 -15.99 -3.18
N LEU A 36 -3.14 -15.85 -2.23
CA LEU A 36 -2.53 -14.57 -1.89
C LEU A 36 -1.54 -14.19 -3.00
N LYS A 37 -2.08 -13.77 -4.15
CA LYS A 37 -1.35 -13.48 -5.38
C LYS A 37 -0.23 -12.51 -5.04
N ARG A 38 1.01 -12.93 -5.25
CA ARG A 38 2.22 -12.15 -4.91
C ARG A 38 2.19 -10.81 -5.66
N GLN A 39 1.81 -9.74 -4.99
CA GLN A 39 2.01 -8.39 -5.50
C GLN A 39 3.52 -8.12 -5.56
N THR A 40 4.00 -7.70 -6.71
CA THR A 40 5.40 -7.38 -6.98
C THR A 40 5.62 -5.88 -6.89
N SER A 41 6.69 -5.45 -6.22
CA SER A 41 7.16 -4.07 -6.34
C SER A 41 8.08 -3.93 -7.55
N VAL A 42 8.10 -2.73 -8.14
CA VAL A 42 9.14 -2.28 -9.07
C VAL A 42 10.07 -1.39 -8.26
N GLY A 43 11.36 -1.73 -8.23
CA GLY A 43 12.38 -0.92 -7.57
C GLY A 43 12.50 0.45 -8.23
N ILE A 44 12.45 1.53 -7.43
CA ILE A 44 12.54 2.91 -7.90
C ILE A 44 13.88 3.54 -7.49
N ALA A 45 14.41 4.46 -8.30
CA ALA A 45 15.66 5.17 -7.99
C ALA A 45 15.54 6.02 -6.72
N GLY A 46 16.54 5.90 -5.83
CA GLY A 46 16.68 6.69 -4.59
C GLY A 46 17.23 8.11 -4.80
N ASP A 47 16.89 8.77 -5.90
CA ASP A 47 17.46 10.05 -6.36
C ASP A 47 16.77 11.30 -5.79
N GLY A 48 16.01 11.15 -4.71
CA GLY A 48 15.12 12.18 -4.16
C GLY A 48 13.79 12.33 -4.92
N ARG A 49 13.52 11.55 -5.98
CA ARG A 49 12.24 11.56 -6.71
C ARG A 49 11.36 10.34 -6.42
N CYS A 50 11.77 9.43 -5.54
CA CYS A 50 11.18 8.08 -5.46
C CYS A 50 9.65 8.05 -5.24
N LEU A 51 9.08 8.98 -4.47
CA LEU A 51 7.64 9.14 -4.31
C LEU A 51 6.96 9.50 -5.64
N PHE A 52 7.37 10.61 -6.26
CA PHE A 52 6.81 11.09 -7.53
C PHE A 52 6.99 10.06 -8.66
N ARG A 53 8.17 9.43 -8.75
CA ARG A 53 8.46 8.32 -9.67
C ARG A 53 7.50 7.14 -9.45
N SER A 54 7.29 6.71 -8.19
CA SER A 54 6.37 5.60 -7.86
C SER A 54 4.93 5.91 -8.28
N VAL A 55 4.45 7.11 -7.93
CA VAL A 55 3.08 7.55 -8.21
C VAL A 55 2.84 7.68 -9.72
N ILE A 56 3.72 8.40 -10.45
CA ILE A 56 3.52 8.65 -11.88
C ILE A 56 3.73 7.38 -12.73
N HIS A 57 4.66 6.50 -12.34
CA HIS A 57 4.82 5.18 -12.98
C HIS A 57 3.56 4.32 -12.74
N GLY A 58 2.95 4.37 -11.55
CA GLY A 58 1.67 3.73 -11.27
C GLY A 58 0.52 4.26 -12.14
N ALA A 59 0.37 5.59 -12.23
CA ALA A 59 -0.61 6.23 -13.12
C ALA A 59 -0.39 5.86 -14.60
N TRP A 60 0.87 5.79 -15.04
CA TRP A 60 1.25 5.45 -16.41
C TRP A 60 0.89 3.99 -16.77
N LEU A 61 1.14 3.02 -15.88
CA LEU A 61 0.68 1.64 -16.08
C LEU A 61 -0.85 1.51 -15.99
N ARG A 62 -1.50 2.27 -15.10
CA ARG A 62 -2.98 2.34 -15.00
C ARG A 62 -3.62 2.81 -16.32
N ALA A 63 -2.95 3.70 -17.04
CA ALA A 63 -3.33 4.16 -18.38
C ALA A 63 -3.01 3.15 -19.51
N GLY A 64 -2.70 1.89 -19.19
CA GLY A 64 -2.45 0.82 -20.15
C GLY A 64 -1.12 0.93 -20.93
N ARG A 65 -0.22 1.85 -20.52
CA ARG A 65 1.05 2.10 -21.21
C ARG A 65 2.14 1.12 -20.76
N GLN A 66 3.10 0.86 -21.63
CA GLN A 66 4.28 0.06 -21.30
C GLN A 66 5.17 0.77 -20.27
N SER A 67 5.97 0.01 -19.52
CA SER A 67 6.90 0.54 -18.50
C SER A 67 7.82 1.62 -19.08
N PRO A 68 7.82 2.85 -18.55
CA PRO A 68 8.66 3.94 -19.07
C PRO A 68 10.14 3.72 -18.75
N SER A 69 11.03 4.25 -19.59
CA SER A 69 12.48 4.27 -19.33
C SER A 69 12.82 5.09 -18.08
N ASP A 70 14.03 4.92 -17.51
CA ASP A 70 14.44 5.73 -16.35
C ASP A 70 14.46 7.24 -16.66
N SER A 71 14.92 7.63 -17.84
CA SER A 71 14.89 9.04 -18.29
C SER A 71 13.47 9.62 -18.26
N LEU A 72 12.51 8.90 -18.85
CA LEU A 72 11.12 9.30 -18.90
C LEU A 72 10.47 9.24 -17.50
N GLN A 73 10.84 8.29 -16.65
CA GLN A 73 10.41 8.27 -15.24
C GLN A 73 10.90 9.49 -14.45
N ARG A 74 12.12 9.98 -14.73
CA ARG A 74 12.67 11.19 -14.12
C ARG A 74 11.90 12.44 -14.58
N GLU A 75 11.70 12.57 -15.88
CA GLU A 75 10.96 13.68 -16.51
C GLU A 75 9.51 13.75 -16.00
N LEU A 76 8.78 12.63 -16.04
CA LEU A 76 7.41 12.53 -15.52
C LEU A 76 7.31 12.80 -14.01
N ALA A 77 8.34 12.44 -13.23
CA ALA A 77 8.37 12.70 -11.79
C ALA A 77 8.59 14.18 -11.46
N ASP A 78 9.45 14.88 -12.22
CA ASP A 78 9.64 16.33 -12.06
C ASP A 78 8.43 17.13 -12.58
N GLU A 79 7.75 16.66 -13.65
CA GLU A 79 6.47 17.23 -14.11
C GLU A 79 5.37 17.08 -13.05
N LEU A 80 5.23 15.90 -12.43
CA LEU A 80 4.27 15.68 -11.34
C LEU A 80 4.61 16.54 -10.12
N ARG A 81 5.88 16.63 -9.73
CA ARG A 81 6.36 17.49 -8.64
C ARG A 81 5.99 18.96 -8.86
N ALA A 82 6.21 19.49 -10.07
CA ALA A 82 5.88 20.88 -10.40
C ALA A 82 4.37 21.14 -10.20
N LYS A 83 3.52 20.25 -10.75
CA LYS A 83 2.06 20.33 -10.61
C LYS A 83 1.56 20.15 -9.17
N VAL A 84 2.21 19.29 -8.38
CA VAL A 84 1.92 19.15 -6.94
C VAL A 84 2.22 20.45 -6.19
N ALA A 85 3.33 21.12 -6.51
CA ALA A 85 3.65 22.43 -5.96
C ALA A 85 2.72 23.56 -6.45
N ASP A 86 2.03 23.39 -7.58
CA ASP A 86 0.95 24.29 -8.03
C ASP A 86 -0.37 24.00 -7.31
N GLU A 87 -0.75 22.73 -7.14
CA GLU A 87 -1.97 22.31 -6.43
C GLU A 87 -1.93 22.71 -4.94
N PHE A 88 -0.75 22.71 -4.29
CA PHE A 88 -0.58 23.29 -2.95
C PHE A 88 -1.00 24.77 -2.90
N LEU A 89 -0.54 25.59 -3.85
CA LEU A 89 -0.90 27.02 -3.89
C LEU A 89 -2.40 27.21 -4.13
N LEU A 90 -3.00 26.37 -4.99
CA LEU A 90 -4.44 26.32 -5.24
C LEU A 90 -5.25 25.91 -4.00
N ARG A 91 -4.71 25.02 -3.16
CA ARG A 91 -5.35 24.42 -1.97
C ARG A 91 -4.80 24.93 -0.64
N ARG A 92 -4.17 26.10 -0.59
CA ARG A 92 -3.49 26.61 0.63
C ARG A 92 -4.38 26.53 1.87
N ALA A 93 -5.65 26.94 1.78
CA ALA A 93 -6.60 26.89 2.90
C ALA A 93 -6.92 25.47 3.41
N GLU A 94 -6.77 24.44 2.57
CA GLU A 94 -6.97 23.03 2.96
C GLU A 94 -5.67 22.38 3.50
N THR A 95 -4.50 22.93 3.15
CA THR A 95 -3.19 22.26 3.29
C THR A 95 -2.21 22.94 4.25
N GLU A 96 -2.27 24.26 4.41
CA GLU A 96 -1.27 25.03 5.16
C GLU A 96 -1.16 24.63 6.64
N TRP A 97 -2.26 24.20 7.26
CA TRP A 97 -2.31 23.83 8.67
C TRP A 97 -1.57 22.52 9.03
N PHE A 98 -1.23 21.68 8.05
CA PHE A 98 -0.45 20.45 8.26
C PHE A 98 0.96 20.49 7.63
N VAL A 99 1.33 21.61 7.02
CA VAL A 99 2.69 21.83 6.50
C VAL A 99 3.56 22.44 7.60
N GLU A 100 4.71 21.82 7.88
CA GLU A 100 5.64 22.32 8.90
C GLU A 100 6.47 23.51 8.38
N GLY A 101 6.35 24.68 9.03
CA GLY A 101 7.17 25.86 8.78
C GLY A 101 6.50 26.93 7.90
N ASP A 102 7.31 27.69 7.15
CA ASP A 102 6.80 28.67 6.18
C ASP A 102 6.26 27.95 4.93
N PHE A 103 4.95 28.03 4.70
CA PHE A 103 4.27 27.34 3.59
C PHE A 103 4.87 27.70 2.23
N ASP A 104 5.18 28.97 2.00
CA ASP A 104 5.72 29.40 0.71
C ASP A 104 7.18 28.94 0.51
N ALA A 105 7.99 28.85 1.58
CA ALA A 105 9.30 28.20 1.53
C ALA A 105 9.18 26.69 1.31
N TYR A 106 8.23 26.02 1.95
CA TYR A 106 7.96 24.60 1.74
C TYR A 106 7.60 24.32 0.27
N VAL A 107 6.68 25.08 -0.33
CA VAL A 107 6.33 24.95 -1.76
C VAL A 107 7.50 25.27 -2.68
N ARG A 108 8.30 26.32 -2.38
CA ARG A 108 9.54 26.65 -3.13
C ARG A 108 10.58 25.52 -3.06
N GLN A 109 10.70 24.87 -1.90
CA GLN A 109 11.58 23.74 -1.67
C GLN A 109 11.07 22.46 -2.36
N MET A 110 9.76 22.18 -2.31
CA MET A 110 9.18 20.96 -2.90
C MET A 110 9.35 20.91 -4.42
N ARG A 111 9.40 22.06 -5.11
CA ARG A 111 9.73 22.16 -6.54
C ARG A 111 11.14 21.67 -6.90
N GLN A 112 12.06 21.53 -5.94
CA GLN A 112 13.44 21.15 -6.23
C GLN A 112 13.58 19.65 -6.58
N PRO A 113 14.33 19.30 -7.63
CA PRO A 113 14.64 17.94 -8.09
C PRO A 113 14.92 16.84 -7.05
N HIS A 114 15.43 17.20 -5.87
CA HIS A 114 15.90 16.26 -4.85
C HIS A 114 15.17 16.38 -3.51
N SER A 115 14.15 17.25 -3.39
CA SER A 115 13.32 17.35 -2.18
C SER A 115 12.45 16.10 -2.03
N TRP A 116 12.58 15.41 -0.90
CA TRP A 116 11.79 14.22 -0.60
C TRP A 116 10.35 14.62 -0.28
N GLY A 117 9.38 13.98 -0.94
CA GLY A 117 7.97 14.12 -0.60
C GLY A 117 7.54 13.14 0.51
N GLY A 118 6.43 13.45 1.16
CA GLY A 118 5.77 12.62 2.15
C GLY A 118 4.25 12.58 1.96
N GLU A 119 3.53 12.66 3.07
CA GLU A 119 2.06 12.62 3.07
C GLU A 119 1.38 13.77 2.31
N PRO A 120 1.82 15.03 2.48
CA PRO A 120 1.27 16.18 1.73
C PRO A 120 1.34 15.98 0.20
N GLU A 121 2.47 15.48 -0.31
CA GLU A 121 2.66 15.22 -1.74
C GLU A 121 1.75 14.11 -2.28
N LEU A 122 1.41 13.11 -1.46
CA LEU A 122 0.50 12.03 -1.86
C LEU A 122 -0.94 12.54 -1.98
N LEU A 123 -1.39 13.36 -1.02
CA LEU A 123 -2.71 14.00 -1.10
C LEU A 123 -2.79 14.91 -2.34
N MET A 124 -1.83 15.81 -2.53
CA MET A 124 -1.80 16.70 -3.71
C MET A 124 -1.65 15.91 -5.02
N SER A 125 -0.85 14.85 -5.07
CA SER A 125 -0.74 13.99 -6.26
C SER A 125 -2.07 13.35 -6.63
N SER A 126 -2.87 12.96 -5.63
CA SER A 126 -4.20 12.37 -5.85
C SER A 126 -5.14 13.36 -6.55
N HIS A 127 -5.11 14.64 -6.14
CA HIS A 127 -5.85 15.72 -6.79
C HIS A 127 -5.26 16.11 -8.15
N VAL A 128 -3.93 16.20 -8.33
CA VAL A 128 -3.31 16.51 -9.63
C VAL A 128 -3.67 15.47 -10.69
N LEU A 129 -3.65 14.19 -10.32
CA LEU A 129 -3.93 13.09 -11.24
C LEU A 129 -5.42 12.76 -11.37
N LYS A 130 -6.27 13.24 -10.44
CA LYS A 130 -7.67 12.82 -10.24
C LYS A 130 -7.78 11.29 -10.11
N MET A 131 -6.97 10.72 -9.23
CA MET A 131 -6.90 9.27 -8.98
C MET A 131 -6.75 8.94 -7.49
N PRO A 132 -7.41 7.89 -6.99
CA PRO A 132 -7.15 7.38 -5.66
C PRO A 132 -5.73 6.78 -5.56
N ILE A 133 -5.07 7.00 -4.42
CA ILE A 133 -3.75 6.48 -4.10
C ILE A 133 -3.82 5.68 -2.80
N THR A 134 -3.20 4.50 -2.75
CA THR A 134 -3.11 3.67 -1.55
C THR A 134 -1.64 3.39 -1.23
N VAL A 135 -1.23 3.73 0.00
CA VAL A 135 0.11 3.43 0.52
C VAL A 135 0.06 2.10 1.26
N TYR A 136 0.98 1.21 0.93
CA TYR A 136 1.20 -0.05 1.65
C TYR A 136 2.55 -0.06 2.35
N MET A 137 2.65 -0.79 3.45
CA MET A 137 3.92 -1.15 4.09
C MET A 137 4.02 -2.68 4.21
N ARG A 138 5.22 -3.25 4.08
CA ARG A 138 5.45 -4.66 4.43
C ARG A 138 5.57 -4.80 5.95
N ASP A 139 4.70 -5.62 6.52
CA ASP A 139 4.79 -6.01 7.92
C ASP A 139 6.04 -6.88 8.17
N LYS A 140 6.89 -6.48 9.11
CA LYS A 140 8.19 -7.12 9.36
C LYS A 140 8.08 -8.54 9.91
N THR A 141 6.97 -8.88 10.56
CA THR A 141 6.78 -10.18 11.24
C THR A 141 6.12 -11.21 10.32
N SER A 142 5.12 -10.82 9.54
CA SER A 142 4.34 -11.69 8.66
C SER A 142 4.72 -11.61 7.17
N GLY A 143 5.51 -10.62 6.77
CA GLY A 143 5.83 -10.32 5.36
C GLY A 143 4.63 -9.82 4.52
N SER A 144 3.45 -9.69 5.15
CA SER A 144 2.21 -9.26 4.51
C SER A 144 2.21 -7.76 4.17
N LEU A 145 1.34 -7.34 3.26
CA LEU A 145 1.16 -5.93 2.93
C LEU A 145 0.02 -5.37 3.79
N LYS A 146 0.34 -4.43 4.68
CA LYS A 146 -0.65 -3.63 5.41
C LYS A 146 -0.94 -2.36 4.62
N ASN A 147 -2.22 -2.00 4.52
CA ASN A 147 -2.62 -0.66 4.09
C ASN A 147 -2.21 0.32 5.19
N LEU A 148 -1.57 1.43 4.82
CA LEU A 148 -1.09 2.47 5.74
C LEU A 148 -1.98 3.71 5.64
N SER A 149 -2.35 4.12 4.44
CA SER A 149 -3.17 5.30 4.18
C SER A 149 -3.74 5.34 2.76
N GLU A 150 -4.83 6.10 2.59
CA GLU A 150 -5.57 6.26 1.33
C GLU A 150 -5.89 7.73 1.05
N TYR A 151 -5.68 8.16 -0.19
CA TYR A 151 -5.92 9.53 -0.67
C TYR A 151 -6.79 9.49 -1.94
N GLY A 152 -7.41 10.61 -2.30
CA GLY A 152 -8.15 10.75 -3.56
C GLY A 152 -9.40 9.87 -3.69
N GLN A 153 -10.02 9.46 -2.57
CA GLN A 153 -11.19 8.56 -2.56
C GLN A 153 -12.44 9.20 -3.19
N GLU A 154 -12.47 10.53 -3.30
CA GLU A 154 -13.44 11.30 -4.08
C GLU A 154 -13.32 11.07 -5.60
N TYR A 155 -12.16 10.59 -6.08
CA TYR A 155 -11.93 10.18 -7.47
C TYR A 155 -12.22 8.68 -7.72
N GLY A 156 -12.94 8.05 -6.79
CA GLY A 156 -13.38 6.65 -6.86
C GLY A 156 -12.52 5.71 -6.01
N LYS A 157 -12.88 4.43 -6.02
CA LYS A 157 -12.26 3.38 -5.18
C LYS A 157 -11.62 2.24 -5.99
N GLU A 158 -11.75 2.28 -7.31
CA GLU A 158 -11.33 1.20 -8.20
C GLU A 158 -9.95 1.43 -8.81
N ASN A 159 -9.14 0.37 -8.82
CA ASN A 159 -7.80 0.34 -9.41
C ASN A 159 -6.91 1.54 -8.97
N PRO A 160 -6.70 1.77 -7.65
CA PRO A 160 -5.90 2.89 -7.17
C PRO A 160 -4.42 2.76 -7.56
N ILE A 161 -3.70 3.89 -7.58
CA ILE A 161 -2.24 3.91 -7.65
C ILE A 161 -1.72 3.32 -6.33
N ARG A 162 -1.01 2.19 -6.39
CA ARG A 162 -0.47 1.53 -5.19
C ARG A 162 1.02 1.80 -5.06
N VAL A 163 1.44 2.34 -3.93
CA VAL A 163 2.87 2.55 -3.60
C VAL A 163 3.25 1.74 -2.38
N LEU A 164 4.50 1.28 -2.33
CA LEU A 164 5.08 0.55 -1.20
C LEU A 164 6.05 1.48 -0.46
N TYR A 165 5.68 1.89 0.74
CA TYR A 165 6.56 2.62 1.65
C TYR A 165 7.45 1.65 2.45
N HIS A 166 8.76 1.89 2.46
CA HIS A 166 9.74 1.03 3.13
C HIS A 166 10.06 1.44 4.58
N GLY A 167 9.50 2.55 5.07
CA GLY A 167 9.68 2.99 6.46
C GLY A 167 10.92 3.85 6.75
N TYR A 168 11.70 4.21 5.72
CA TYR A 168 12.91 5.05 5.82
C TYR A 168 12.93 6.19 4.78
N GLY A 169 11.77 6.74 4.42
CA GLY A 169 11.64 7.79 3.39
C GLY A 169 11.61 7.31 1.93
N HIS A 170 11.83 6.02 1.68
CA HIS A 170 11.82 5.45 0.32
C HIS A 170 10.47 4.81 -0.07
N TYR A 171 10.06 5.04 -1.32
CA TYR A 171 8.85 4.50 -1.95
C TYR A 171 9.18 3.73 -3.23
N ASP A 172 8.54 2.57 -3.39
CA ASP A 172 8.46 1.80 -4.64
C ASP A 172 7.05 1.86 -5.25
N LEU A 173 6.94 1.56 -6.56
CA LEU A 173 5.66 1.23 -7.18
C LEU A 173 5.25 -0.20 -6.82
N LEU A 174 4.03 -0.38 -6.27
CA LEU A 174 3.45 -1.71 -6.04
C LEU A 174 2.51 -2.08 -7.20
N ARG A 175 2.77 -3.19 -7.90
CA ARG A 175 1.91 -3.66 -8.99
C ARG A 175 0.71 -4.42 -8.46
N GLY A 176 -0.48 -3.84 -8.65
CA GLY A 176 -1.75 -4.57 -8.54
C GLY A 176 -1.89 -5.63 -9.65
N HIS A 177 -2.62 -6.71 -9.36
CA HIS A 177 -2.96 -7.75 -10.33
C HIS A 177 -4.25 -7.39 -11.13
N ASP A 178 -4.87 -6.25 -10.84
CA ASP A 178 -6.26 -5.96 -11.23
C ASP A 178 -6.40 -5.44 -12.67
N ALA A 179 -5.46 -5.85 -13.53
CA ALA A 179 -5.60 -5.83 -14.98
C ALA A 179 -6.56 -6.95 -15.42
N THR A 180 -7.87 -6.73 -15.24
CA THR A 180 -8.89 -7.50 -15.96
C THR A 180 -8.64 -7.36 -17.45
N THR A 181 -8.41 -8.49 -18.12
CA THR A 181 -7.96 -8.54 -19.52
C THR A 181 -8.97 -7.95 -20.49
N GLN A 182 -8.90 -6.65 -20.75
CA GLN A 182 -9.50 -6.00 -21.93
C GLN A 182 -8.65 -6.28 -23.20
N SER A 183 -8.35 -7.56 -23.44
CA SER A 183 -7.97 -8.03 -24.78
C SER A 183 -9.20 -8.66 -25.41
N ARG A 184 -9.43 -8.38 -26.70
CA ARG A 184 -10.55 -8.86 -27.53
C ARG A 184 -11.93 -8.20 -27.27
N LEU A 185 -12.10 -6.98 -27.78
CA LEU A 185 -13.22 -6.70 -28.70
C LEU A 185 -13.02 -5.44 -29.55
N CYS A 186 -12.03 -5.49 -30.44
CA CYS A 186 -12.03 -4.67 -31.67
C CYS A 186 -11.45 -5.49 -32.82
N LYS A 187 -12.34 -6.20 -33.55
CA LYS A 187 -12.01 -6.81 -34.85
C LYS A 187 -13.31 -7.12 -35.59
N LYS A 188 -13.45 -6.56 -36.81
CA LYS A 188 -14.71 -6.39 -37.56
C LYS A 188 -15.64 -5.36 -36.89
N ARG A 189 -16.42 -4.58 -37.63
CA ARG A 189 -16.64 -4.63 -39.10
C ARG A 189 -15.90 -3.50 -39.80
#